data_AF-A0A815DLL5-F1
#
_entry.id   AF-A0A815DLL5-F1
#
_cell.length_a   1.000
_cell.length_b   1.000
_cell.length_c   1.000
_cell.angle_alpha   90.00
_cell.angle_beta   90.00
_cell.angle_gamma   90.00
#
_symmetry.space_group_name_H-M   'P 1'
#
loop_
_entity.id
_entity.type
_entity.pdbx_description
1 polymer ?
#
loop_
_entity_poly.entity_id
_entity_poly.type
_entity_poly.pdbx_seq_one_letter_code
_entity_poly.pdbx_strand_id
1 'polypeptide(L)'
;MAIRGFLTLFILAIFYSTVTGQVKTCEPCDSSKCPLTSDKECIAGLTLDRCGCCQVCAQRENELCNHPEIPSSKQYEACGENLQCKYVSNI
;
A
#
# COMPACT_ATOMS: atom_id res chain seq x y z
N MET A 1 -1.96 46.93 -12.51
CA MET A 1 -2.69 45.94 -11.71
C MET A 1 -2.81 44.54 -12.35
N ALA A 2 -2.92 44.41 -13.67
CA ALA A 2 -3.21 43.13 -14.33
C ALA A 2 -2.14 42.02 -14.17
N ILE A 3 -0.85 42.39 -14.16
CA ILE A 3 0.28 41.43 -14.12
C ILE A 3 0.34 40.67 -12.79
N ARG A 4 -0.02 41.32 -11.66
CA ARG A 4 -0.04 40.69 -10.33
C ARG A 4 -1.15 39.65 -10.21
N GLY A 5 -2.32 39.91 -10.79
CA GLY A 5 -3.45 38.98 -10.82
C GLY A 5 -3.16 37.74 -11.66
N PHE A 6 -2.48 37.92 -12.78
CA PHE A 6 -2.05 36.81 -13.64
C PHE A 6 -1.01 35.91 -12.96
N LEU A 7 -0.05 36.51 -12.24
CA LEU A 7 0.97 35.76 -11.50
C LEU A 7 0.36 34.93 -10.37
N THR A 8 -0.60 35.50 -9.62
CA THR A 8 -1.30 34.78 -8.54
C THR A 8 -2.13 33.61 -9.05
N LEU A 9 -2.81 33.76 -10.20
CA LEU A 9 -3.56 32.68 -10.84
C LEU A 9 -2.64 31.55 -11.32
N PHE A 10 -1.48 31.90 -11.87
CA PHE A 10 -0.47 30.92 -12.29
C PHE A 10 0.09 30.13 -11.10
N ILE A 11 0.39 30.79 -9.98
CA ILE A 11 0.91 30.13 -8.77
C ILE A 11 -0.11 29.17 -8.17
N LEU A 12 -1.40 29.55 -8.13
CA LEU A 12 -2.47 28.70 -7.63
C LEU A 12 -2.67 27.44 -8.51
N ALA A 13 -2.54 27.57 -9.83
CA ALA A 13 -2.65 26.43 -10.75
C ALA A 13 -1.50 25.42 -10.59
N ILE A 14 -0.28 25.90 -10.36
CA ILE A 14 0.90 25.05 -10.10
C ILE A 14 0.73 24.29 -8.78
N PHE A 15 0.28 24.97 -7.71
CA PHE A 15 0.02 24.35 -6.41
C PHE A 15 -1.09 23.29 -6.46
N TYR A 16 -2.10 23.47 -7.31
CA TYR A 16 -3.18 22.49 -7.45
C TYR A 16 -2.69 21.16 -8.03
N SER A 17 -1.71 21.22 -8.94
CA SER A 17 -1.23 20.05 -9.68
C SER A 17 -0.30 19.16 -8.86
N THR A 18 0.33 19.68 -7.79
CA THR A 18 1.25 18.91 -6.94
C THR A 18 0.56 18.10 -5.84
N VAL A 19 -0.74 18.28 -5.64
CA VAL A 19 -1.55 17.61 -4.58
C VAL A 19 -2.16 16.28 -5.05
N THR A 20 -1.83 15.79 -6.25
CA THR A 20 -2.22 14.44 -6.66
C THR A 20 -1.23 13.44 -6.07
N GLY A 21 -1.54 12.88 -4.90
CA GLY A 21 -0.79 11.77 -4.32
C GLY A 21 -0.66 10.64 -5.34
N GLN A 22 0.58 10.21 -5.61
CA GLN A 22 0.82 9.16 -6.58
C GLN A 22 0.22 7.86 -6.08
N VAL A 23 -0.92 7.47 -6.66
CA VAL A 23 -1.42 6.10 -6.55
C VAL A 23 -0.40 5.23 -7.26
N LYS A 24 0.47 4.55 -6.50
CA LYS A 24 1.36 3.54 -7.05
C LYS A 24 0.49 2.44 -7.65
N THR A 25 0.32 2.47 -8.97
CA THR A 25 -0.32 1.39 -9.71
C THR A 25 0.64 0.22 -9.79
N CYS A 26 0.13 -0.99 -9.59
CA CYS A 26 0.93 -2.20 -9.76
C CYS A 26 1.35 -2.35 -11.22
N GLU A 27 2.62 -2.74 -11.43
CA GLU A 27 3.11 -3.14 -12.75
C GLU A 27 2.54 -4.52 -13.14
N PRO A 28 2.54 -4.89 -14.43
CA PRO A 28 2.22 -6.24 -14.84
C PRO A 28 3.10 -7.26 -14.10
N CYS A 29 2.48 -8.31 -13.55
CA CYS A 29 3.20 -9.31 -12.76
C CYS A 29 4.19 -10.10 -13.64
N ASP A 30 5.46 -10.10 -13.24
CA ASP A 30 6.53 -10.90 -13.80
C ASP A 30 7.14 -11.76 -12.68
N SER A 31 6.62 -12.97 -12.53
CA SER A 31 6.98 -13.89 -11.45
C SER A 31 8.46 -14.31 -11.48
N SER A 32 9.14 -14.17 -12.61
CA SER A 32 10.57 -14.47 -12.73
C SER A 32 11.46 -13.50 -11.95
N LYS A 33 10.93 -12.32 -11.60
CA LYS A 33 11.63 -11.30 -10.81
C LYS A 33 11.35 -11.41 -9.31
N CYS A 34 10.45 -12.30 -8.89
CA CYS A 34 10.11 -12.43 -7.49
C CYS A 34 11.28 -13.01 -6.68
N PRO A 35 11.52 -12.51 -5.46
CA PRO A 35 12.48 -13.13 -4.56
C PRO A 35 12.02 -14.55 -4.21
N LEU A 36 12.97 -15.46 -4.05
CA LEU A 36 12.69 -16.80 -3.55
C LEU A 36 12.40 -16.69 -2.05
N THR A 37 11.16 -16.95 -1.65
CA THR A 37 10.74 -17.00 -0.25
C THR A 37 10.47 -18.45 0.13
N SER A 38 11.13 -18.94 1.18
CA SER A 38 10.87 -20.28 1.69
C SER A 38 9.72 -20.25 2.68
N ASP A 39 8.78 -21.17 2.51
CA ASP A 39 7.70 -21.49 3.45
C ASP A 39 8.21 -21.74 4.88
N LYS A 40 9.38 -22.37 5.03
CA LYS A 40 10.00 -22.68 6.33
C LYS A 40 10.38 -21.45 7.14
N GLU A 41 10.58 -20.31 6.49
CA GLU A 41 10.96 -19.05 7.14
C GLU A 41 9.74 -18.23 7.54
N CYS A 42 8.57 -18.50 6.95
CA CYS A 42 7.35 -17.74 7.19
C CYS A 42 6.46 -18.44 8.22
N ILE A 43 6.57 -18.01 9.49
CA ILE A 43 5.85 -18.59 10.63
C ILE A 43 4.32 -18.58 10.43
N ALA A 44 3.77 -17.54 9.80
CA ALA A 44 2.33 -17.41 9.50
C ALA A 44 1.97 -17.90 8.08
N GLY A 45 2.87 -18.61 7.41
CA GLY A 45 2.72 -19.06 6.04
C GLY A 45 3.01 -17.98 5.00
N LEU A 46 2.76 -18.33 3.75
CA LEU A 46 2.98 -17.48 2.59
C LEU A 46 1.66 -16.83 2.14
N THR A 47 1.76 -15.59 1.66
CA THR A 47 0.69 -14.88 0.97
C THR A 47 1.27 -14.22 -0.28
N LEU A 48 0.42 -13.57 -1.07
CA LEU A 48 0.85 -12.68 -2.14
C LEU A 48 1.10 -11.27 -1.61
N ASP A 49 2.04 -10.57 -2.25
CA ASP A 49 2.24 -9.14 -2.04
C ASP A 49 0.97 -8.31 -2.32
N ARG A 50 1.01 -7.03 -2.00
CA ARG A 50 -0.08 -6.07 -2.23
C ARG A 50 -0.58 -5.97 -3.68
N CYS A 51 0.23 -6.40 -4.64
CA CYS A 51 -0.11 -6.42 -6.05
C CYS A 51 -0.64 -7.78 -6.53
N GLY A 52 -0.64 -8.80 -5.67
CA GLY A 52 -1.05 -10.15 -5.99
C GLY A 52 -0.03 -10.92 -6.84
N CYS A 53 1.26 -10.54 -6.81
CA CYS A 53 2.27 -11.10 -7.70
C CYS A 53 3.24 -12.06 -7.00
N CYS A 54 4.08 -11.53 -6.11
CA CYS A 54 5.14 -12.32 -5.48
C CYS A 54 4.68 -12.98 -4.17
N GLN A 55 5.20 -14.17 -3.89
CA GLN A 55 5.04 -14.79 -2.57
C GLN A 55 5.85 -14.03 -1.54
N VAL A 56 5.23 -13.73 -0.40
CA VAL A 56 5.82 -13.03 0.75
C VAL A 56 5.34 -13.69 2.04
N CYS A 57 6.03 -13.46 3.15
CA CYS A 57 5.54 -13.92 4.44
C CYS A 57 4.27 -13.16 4.83
N ALA A 58 3.27 -13.91 5.29
CA ALA A 58 2.03 -13.33 5.79
C ALA A 58 2.21 -12.72 7.18
N GLN A 59 1.35 -11.76 7.54
CA GLN A 59 1.35 -11.13 8.86
C GLN A 59 0.89 -12.12 9.94
N ARG A 60 1.59 -12.11 11.08
CA ARG A 60 1.31 -12.90 12.27
C ARG A 60 0.18 -12.27 13.09
N GLU A 61 -0.28 -13.01 14.10
CA GLU A 61 -1.15 -12.45 15.12
C GLU A 61 -0.55 -11.18 15.74
N ASN A 62 -1.40 -10.17 15.94
CA ASN A 62 -1.07 -8.86 16.52
C ASN A 62 -0.09 -8.00 15.72
N GLU A 63 0.24 -8.35 14.47
CA GLU A 63 0.94 -7.44 13.56
C GLU A 63 -0.04 -6.51 12.85
N LEU A 64 0.47 -5.36 12.41
CA LEU A 64 -0.31 -4.45 11.57
C LEU A 64 -0.55 -5.12 10.21
N CYS A 65 -1.78 -5.04 9.73
CA CYS A 65 -2.25 -5.81 8.58
C CYS A 65 -3.02 -4.95 7.58
N ASN A 66 -3.14 -5.45 6.36
CA ASN A 66 -3.91 -4.82 5.30
C ASN A 66 -5.42 -5.04 5.54
N HIS A 67 -6.09 -4.00 6.03
CA HIS A 67 -7.53 -3.99 6.23
C HIS A 67 -8.24 -3.46 4.97
N PRO A 68 -9.22 -4.19 4.41
CA PRO A 68 -9.84 -3.85 3.12
C PRO A 68 -10.52 -2.48 3.11
N GLU A 69 -11.02 -2.02 4.25
CA GLU A 69 -11.74 -0.75 4.40
C GLU A 69 -10.86 0.42 4.84
N ILE A 70 -9.58 0.20 5.19
CA ILE A 70 -8.70 1.25 5.71
C ILE A 70 -7.57 1.52 4.69
N PRO A 71 -7.65 2.58 3.87
CA PRO A 71 -6.67 2.83 2.82
C PRO A 71 -5.23 2.97 3.32
N SER A 72 -5.03 3.54 4.51
CA SER A 72 -3.70 3.70 5.14
C SER A 72 -3.08 2.38 5.59
N SER A 73 -3.85 1.30 5.65
CA SER A 73 -3.38 -0.04 6.01
C SER A 73 -2.87 -0.84 4.81
N LYS A 74 -3.13 -0.38 3.57
CA LYS A 74 -2.64 -1.01 2.34
C LYS A 74 -1.11 -1.10 2.28
N GLN A 75 -0.38 -0.44 3.16
CA GLN A 75 1.07 -0.56 3.23
C GLN A 75 1.55 -1.87 3.88
N TYR A 76 0.68 -2.59 4.59
CA TYR A 76 1.01 -3.88 5.20
C TYR A 76 0.65 -5.04 4.27
N GLU A 77 1.16 -6.23 4.57
CA GLU A 77 0.80 -7.45 3.84
C GLU A 77 -0.49 -8.06 4.41
N ALA A 78 -1.02 -9.07 3.71
CA ALA A 78 -2.18 -9.83 4.19
C ALA A 78 -1.81 -10.70 5.41
N CYS A 79 -2.81 -11.02 6.23
CA CYS A 79 -2.65 -11.94 7.35
C CYS A 79 -2.42 -13.38 6.88
N GLY A 80 -1.77 -14.18 7.73
CA GLY A 80 -1.62 -15.62 7.52
C GLY A 80 -2.93 -16.38 7.44
N GLU A 81 -2.85 -17.64 7.05
CA GLU A 81 -4.01 -18.51 6.97
C GLU A 81 -4.76 -18.55 8.32
N ASN A 82 -6.09 -18.55 8.26
CA ASN A 82 -6.99 -18.52 9.41
C ASN A 82 -6.91 -17.26 10.30
N LEU A 83 -6.17 -16.23 9.88
CA LEU A 83 -6.14 -14.92 10.53
C LEU A 83 -7.02 -13.92 9.78
N GLN A 84 -7.52 -12.92 10.52
CA GLN A 84 -8.31 -11.83 9.94
C GLN A 84 -7.80 -10.49 10.47
N CYS A 85 -7.63 -9.55 9.56
CA CYS A 85 -7.30 -8.19 9.93
C CYS A 85 -8.53 -7.52 10.56
N LYS A 86 -8.44 -7.12 11.82
CA LYS A 86 -9.52 -6.45 12.55
C LYS A 86 -9.08 -5.08 13.02
N TYR A 87 -9.97 -4.10 12.89
CA TYR A 87 -9.78 -2.81 13.51
C TYR A 87 -9.92 -2.93 15.03
N VAL A 88 -8.89 -2.51 15.77
CA VAL A 88 -8.93 -2.43 17.22
C VAL A 88 -9.08 -0.96 17.60
N SER A 89 -10.28 -0.55 17.97
CA SER A 89 -10.46 0.68 18.74
C SER A 89 -9.92 0.43 20.14
N ASN A 90 -8.82 1.09 20.51
CA ASN A 90 -8.46 1.23 21.91
C ASN A 90 -9.56 2.06 22.58
N ILE A 91 -10.54 1.37 23.17
CA ILE A 91 -11.48 1.91 24.15
C ILE A 91 -11.08 1.36 25.52
#